data_AF-A0A1M3EP18-F1
#
_entry.id   AF-A0A1M3EP18-F1
#
_cell.length_a   1.000
_cell.length_b   1.000
_cell.length_c   1.000
_cell.angle_alpha   90.00
_cell.angle_beta   90.00
_cell.angle_gamma   90.00
#
_symmetry.space_group_name_H-M   'P 1'
#
loop_
_entity.id
_entity.type
_entity.pdbx_description
1 polymer ?
#
loop_
_entity_poly.entity_id
_entity_poly.type
_entity_poly.pdbx_seq_one_letter_code
_entity_poly.pdbx_strand_id
1 'polypeptide(L)'
;MERAHSDRAAVAAGEARTVSCFLRADFDGYPRRSRQGLLWLQRPAATWRPFWSVRRRGLQLPNDATVMDVREPDPAEWNVKSDLFRVIIARTPGGVLEMAVPTVDVPLVKAFLAGS
;
A
#
# COMPACT_ATOMS: atom_id res chain seq x y z
N MET A 1 -5.58 -18.81 10.97
CA MET A 1 -6.74 -18.17 10.29
C MET A 1 -7.35 -17.02 11.10
N GLU A 2 -7.16 -16.96 12.42
CA GLU A 2 -7.72 -15.92 13.31
C GLU A 2 -7.20 -14.49 13.11
N ARG A 3 -5.92 -14.29 12.78
CA ARG A 3 -5.31 -12.94 12.69
C ARG A 3 -5.93 -12.06 11.61
N ALA A 4 -6.19 -12.61 10.43
CA ALA A 4 -6.72 -11.86 9.29
C ALA A 4 -8.15 -11.32 9.53
N HIS A 5 -8.93 -11.98 10.38
CA HIS A 5 -10.26 -11.50 10.77
C HIS A 5 -10.17 -10.41 11.84
N SER A 6 -9.27 -10.59 12.82
CA SER A 6 -9.01 -9.62 13.89
C SER A 6 -8.46 -8.29 13.34
N ASP A 7 -7.57 -8.32 12.35
CA ASP A 7 -6.98 -7.10 11.79
C ASP A 7 -7.95 -6.27 10.93
N ARG A 8 -8.89 -6.93 10.24
CA ARG A 8 -9.97 -6.23 9.51
C ARG A 8 -10.94 -5.55 10.47
N ALA A 9 -11.29 -6.22 11.58
CA ALA A 9 -12.13 -5.66 12.62
C ALA A 9 -11.47 -4.46 13.31
N ALA A 10 -10.16 -4.50 13.54
CA ALA A 10 -9.40 -3.41 14.15
C ALA A 10 -9.38 -2.13 13.29
N VAL A 11 -9.18 -2.25 11.97
CA VAL A 11 -9.26 -1.08 11.07
C VAL A 11 -10.69 -0.57 10.93
N ALA A 12 -11.70 -1.46 10.98
CA ALA A 12 -13.09 -1.04 11.07
C ALA A 12 -13.43 -0.34 12.40
N ALA A 13 -12.75 -0.72 13.49
CA ALA A 13 -12.88 -0.13 14.82
C ALA A 13 -12.06 1.17 15.02
N GLY A 14 -11.37 1.65 13.98
CA GLY A 14 -10.61 2.91 14.02
C GLY A 14 -9.16 2.79 14.50
N GLU A 15 -8.64 1.58 14.70
CA GLU A 15 -7.22 1.40 15.01
C GLU A 15 -6.36 1.60 13.76
N ALA A 16 -5.35 2.47 13.87
CA ALA A 16 -4.35 2.64 12.83
C ALA A 16 -3.49 1.37 12.73
N ARG A 17 -3.30 0.85 11.51
CA ARG A 17 -2.37 -0.24 11.21
C ARG A 17 -1.21 0.29 10.36
N THR A 18 -0.01 -0.20 10.64
CA THR A 18 1.20 0.19 9.89
C THR A 18 1.73 -1.00 9.10
N VAL A 19 1.97 -0.79 7.81
CA VAL A 19 2.49 -1.82 6.90
C VAL A 19 3.78 -1.30 6.25
N SER A 20 4.87 -2.07 6.33
CA SER A 20 6.09 -1.77 5.57
C SER A 20 5.91 -2.19 4.11
N CYS A 21 5.91 -1.24 3.18
CA CYS A 21 5.69 -1.53 1.75
C CYS A 21 6.60 -0.70 0.84
N PHE A 22 6.69 -1.13 -0.41
CA PHE A 22 7.28 -0.33 -1.49
C PHE A 22 6.16 0.32 -2.29
N LEU A 23 6.36 1.58 -2.69
CA LEU A 23 5.40 2.37 -3.46
C LEU A 23 6.05 2.89 -4.74
N ARG A 24 5.31 2.83 -5.85
CA ARG A 24 5.58 3.62 -7.06
C ARG A 24 4.27 4.02 -7.74
N ALA A 25 4.33 5.02 -8.60
CA ALA A 25 3.21 5.42 -9.44
C ALA A 25 3.67 6.02 -10.77
N ASP A 26 2.77 5.98 -11.76
CA ASP A 26 2.98 6.59 -13.08
C ASP A 26 2.42 8.03 -13.18
N PHE A 27 2.18 8.69 -12.04
CA PHE A 27 1.66 10.06 -11.98
C PHE A 27 2.42 10.96 -10.99
N ASP A 28 2.15 12.27 -11.06
CA ASP A 28 2.91 13.29 -10.34
C ASP A 28 2.62 13.33 -8.83
N GLY A 29 3.59 13.83 -8.07
CA GLY A 29 3.53 13.84 -6.60
C GLY A 29 3.96 12.53 -5.93
N TYR A 30 4.17 11.47 -6.72
CA TYR A 30 4.53 10.14 -6.25
C TYR A 30 5.90 9.65 -6.76
N PRO A 31 6.55 8.67 -6.09
CA PRO A 31 7.78 8.09 -6.59
C PRO A 31 7.56 7.36 -7.93
N ARG A 32 8.33 7.73 -8.97
CA ARG A 32 8.32 7.00 -10.26
C ARG A 32 9.05 5.66 -10.20
N ARG A 33 10.02 5.53 -9.29
CA ARG A 33 10.73 4.28 -8.99
C ARG A 33 10.24 3.72 -7.67
N SER A 34 10.31 2.39 -7.52
CA SER A 34 9.96 1.71 -6.28
C SER A 34 10.75 2.32 -5.11
N ARG A 35 10.03 2.71 -4.06
CA ARG A 35 10.63 3.27 -2.85
C ARG A 35 10.00 2.64 -1.62
N GLN A 36 10.85 2.22 -0.69
CA GLN A 36 10.40 1.61 0.57
C GLN A 36 9.95 2.67 1.59
N GLY A 37 8.89 2.35 2.34
CA GLY A 37 8.36 3.19 3.40
C GLY A 37 7.33 2.47 4.27
N LEU A 38 6.67 3.24 5.14
CA LEU A 38 5.56 2.80 5.98
C LEU A 38 4.25 3.36 5.45
N LEU A 39 3.30 2.48 5.22
CA LEU A 39 1.91 2.81 4.95
C LEU A 39 1.13 2.79 6.27
N TRP A 40 0.62 3.95 6.66
CA TRP A 40 -0.30 4.10 7.78
C TRP A 40 -1.73 4.01 7.24
N LEU A 41 -2.41 2.94 7.61
CA LEU A 41 -3.81 2.68 7.29
C LEU A 41 -4.65 3.15 8.47
N GLN A 42 -5.23 4.34 8.37
CA GLN A 42 -6.09 4.92 9.38
C GLN A 42 -7.27 5.59 8.68
N ARG A 43 -8.51 5.35 9.11
CA ARG A 43 -9.64 6.08 8.52
C ARG A 43 -9.55 7.57 8.87
N PRO A 44 -9.89 8.49 7.94
CA PRO A 44 -10.44 8.24 6.61
C PRO A 44 -9.39 8.14 5.48
N ALA A 45 -8.09 8.10 5.79
CA ALA A 45 -7.04 8.27 4.78
C ALA A 45 -5.79 7.41 5.04
N ALA A 46 -5.30 6.72 4.00
CA ALA A 46 -4.02 6.05 4.06
C ALA A 46 -2.88 7.02 3.76
N THR A 47 -1.83 7.01 4.57
CA THR A 47 -0.65 7.86 4.36
C THR A 47 0.62 7.02 4.25
N TRP A 48 1.35 7.16 3.16
CA TRP A 48 2.64 6.52 2.96
C TRP A 48 3.80 7.47 3.27
N ARG A 49 4.82 6.98 4.01
CA ARG A 49 6.01 7.75 4.37
C ARG A 49 7.29 6.99 4.02
N PRO A 50 8.23 7.57 3.25
CA PRO A 50 9.50 6.93 2.96
C PRO A 50 10.37 6.81 4.22
N PHE A 51 11.12 5.71 4.38
CA PHE A 51 12.03 5.53 5.52
C PHE A 51 13.18 6.55 5.55
N TRP A 52 13.85 6.75 4.41
CA TRP A 52 15.09 7.53 4.31
C TRP A 52 14.86 8.90 3.68
N SER A 53 13.97 9.71 4.25
CA SER A 53 13.70 11.07 3.72
C SER A 53 13.54 12.11 4.81
N VAL A 54 14.56 12.93 5.01
CA VAL A 54 14.52 14.07 5.94
C VAL A 54 13.57 15.18 5.45
N ARG A 55 13.21 15.19 4.16
CA ARG A 55 12.52 16.33 3.51
C ARG A 55 11.16 16.05 2.86
N ARG A 56 10.67 14.80 2.86
CA ARG A 56 9.38 14.49 2.19
C ARG A 56 8.27 14.25 3.22
N ARG A 57 7.23 15.07 3.14
CA ARG A 57 5.96 14.88 3.86
C ARG A 57 5.33 13.53 3.44
N GLY A 58 4.52 12.97 4.33
CA GLY A 58 3.74 11.78 3.98
C GLY A 58 2.87 12.03 2.75
N LEU A 59 2.77 11.01 1.90
CA LEU A 59 1.92 11.02 0.72
C LEU A 59 0.61 10.35 1.11
N GLN A 60 -0.47 11.14 1.14
CA GLN A 60 -1.80 10.56 1.32
C GLN A 60 -2.20 9.86 0.02
N LEU A 61 -2.50 8.56 0.09
CA LEU A 61 -2.97 7.79 -1.05
C LEU A 61 -4.32 8.34 -1.56
N PRO A 62 -4.62 8.25 -2.87
CA PRO A 62 -5.90 8.70 -3.39
C PRO A 62 -7.04 7.87 -2.80
N ASN A 63 -8.08 8.54 -2.28
CA ASN A 63 -9.19 7.88 -1.61
C ASN A 63 -10.08 7.07 -2.58
N ASP A 64 -9.99 7.35 -3.87
CA ASP A 64 -10.73 6.72 -4.97
C ASP A 64 -9.89 5.67 -5.73
N ALA A 65 -8.81 5.20 -5.12
CA ALA A 65 -7.98 4.14 -5.66
C ALA A 65 -8.74 2.81 -5.73
N THR A 66 -8.98 2.31 -6.94
CA THR A 66 -9.64 1.01 -7.18
C THR A 66 -8.60 -0.07 -7.41
N VAL A 67 -8.59 -1.12 -6.60
CA VAL A 67 -7.69 -2.28 -6.80
C VAL A 67 -8.08 -3.01 -8.09
N MET A 68 -7.15 -3.06 -9.04
CA MET A 68 -7.31 -3.74 -10.33
C MET A 68 -6.80 -5.18 -10.28
N ASP A 69 -5.65 -5.41 -9.63
CA ASP A 69 -5.00 -6.72 -9.64
C ASP A 69 -4.09 -6.91 -8.42
N VAL A 70 -3.75 -8.17 -8.14
CA VAL A 70 -2.70 -8.57 -7.20
C VAL A 70 -1.84 -9.64 -7.87
N ARG A 71 -0.59 -9.30 -8.15
CA ARG A 71 0.36 -10.18 -8.84
C ARG A 71 1.59 -10.48 -8.00
N GLU A 72 2.38 -11.45 -8.46
CA GLU A 72 3.73 -11.65 -7.94
C GLU A 72 4.64 -10.49 -8.37
N PRO A 73 5.58 -10.06 -7.50
CA PRO A 73 6.53 -9.03 -7.87
C PRO A 73 7.50 -9.57 -8.92
N ASP A 74 7.73 -8.79 -9.97
CA ASP A 74 8.88 -9.01 -10.84
C ASP A 74 10.17 -8.65 -10.08
N PRO A 75 11.11 -9.60 -9.90
CA PRO A 75 12.37 -9.35 -9.20
C PRO A 75 13.19 -8.21 -9.81
N ALA A 76 13.13 -8.04 -11.14
CA ALA A 76 13.86 -6.98 -11.85
C ALA A 76 13.29 -5.58 -11.55
N GLU A 77 12.01 -5.49 -11.19
CA GLU A 77 11.33 -4.22 -10.94
C GLU A 77 11.34 -3.80 -9.46
N TRP A 78 11.22 -4.77 -8.56
CA TRP A 78 10.91 -4.50 -7.14
C TRP A 78 12.05 -4.82 -6.18
N ASN A 79 12.96 -5.73 -6.55
CA ASN A 79 14.02 -6.22 -5.66
C ASN A 79 13.49 -6.68 -4.28
N VAL A 80 12.32 -7.35 -4.28
CA VAL A 80 11.71 -7.98 -3.10
C VAL A 80 11.56 -9.47 -3.36
N LYS A 81 11.48 -10.27 -2.28
CA LYS A 81 11.27 -11.71 -2.42
C LYS A 81 9.82 -12.01 -2.81
N SER A 82 9.63 -12.78 -3.88
CA SER A 82 8.31 -13.09 -4.44
C SER A 82 7.47 -14.02 -3.59
N ASP A 83 8.06 -14.76 -2.65
CA ASP A 83 7.36 -15.56 -1.65
C ASP A 83 6.77 -14.70 -0.52
N LEU A 84 7.45 -13.60 -0.16
CA LEU A 84 7.07 -12.75 0.96
C LEU A 84 6.21 -11.54 0.58
N PHE A 85 6.19 -11.15 -0.70
CA PHE A 85 5.50 -9.95 -1.16
C PHE A 85 4.54 -10.26 -2.32
N ARG A 86 3.52 -9.41 -2.45
CA ARG A 86 2.66 -9.30 -3.63
C ARG A 86 2.54 -7.85 -4.04
N VAL A 87 2.37 -7.60 -5.34
CA VAL A 87 2.17 -6.26 -5.88
C VAL A 87 0.68 -6.02 -6.07
N ILE A 88 0.14 -5.08 -5.32
CA ILE A 88 -1.21 -4.54 -5.52
C ILE A 88 -1.13 -3.46 -6.59
N ILE A 89 -1.93 -3.59 -7.63
CA ILE A 89 -2.10 -2.59 -8.68
C ILE A 89 -3.44 -1.89 -8.45
N ALA A 90 -3.43 -0.58 -8.30
CA ALA A 90 -4.63 0.22 -8.12
C ALA A 90 -4.72 1.34 -9.17
N ARG A 91 -5.89 1.52 -9.75
CA ARG A 91 -6.20 2.65 -10.63
C ARG A 91 -6.69 3.82 -9.79
N THR A 92 -6.18 5.00 -10.08
CA THR A 92 -6.56 6.28 -9.49
C THR A 92 -6.93 7.25 -10.62
N PRO A 93 -7.55 8.41 -10.35
CA PRO A 93 -7.80 9.42 -11.39
C PRO A 93 -6.51 9.93 -12.05
N GLY A 94 -5.41 9.97 -11.30
CA GLY A 94 -4.12 10.44 -11.78
C GLY A 94 -3.35 9.42 -12.61
N GLY A 95 -3.64 8.12 -12.45
CA GLY A 95 -2.89 7.04 -13.07
C GLY A 95 -2.89 5.75 -12.26
N VAL A 96 -1.89 4.90 -12.47
CA VAL A 96 -1.69 3.63 -11.78
C VAL A 96 -0.74 3.80 -10.58
N LEU A 97 -1.21 3.34 -9.43
CA LEU A 97 -0.45 3.20 -8.19
C LEU A 97 -0.11 1.72 -8.00
N GLU A 98 1.16 1.40 -7.77
CA GLU A 98 1.58 0.04 -7.46
C GLU A 98 2.23 -0.02 -6.08
N MET A 99 1.91 -1.06 -5.32
CA MET A 99 2.49 -1.31 -4.00
C MET A 99 2.94 -2.75 -3.84
N ALA A 100 4.24 -2.98 -3.60
CA ALA A 100 4.69 -4.27 -3.10
C ALA A 100 4.49 -4.33 -1.58
N VAL A 101 3.58 -5.19 -1.15
CA VAL A 101 3.09 -5.34 0.22
C VAL A 101 3.42 -6.74 0.71
N PRO A 102 3.78 -6.95 1.99
CA PRO A 102 3.91 -8.28 2.55
C PRO A 102 2.65 -9.11 2.28
N THR A 103 2.80 -10.35 1.84
CA THR A 103 1.67 -11.20 1.42
C THR A 103 0.57 -11.28 2.50
N VAL A 104 0.97 -11.29 3.78
CA VAL A 104 0.06 -11.33 4.94
C VAL A 104 -0.81 -10.07 5.09
N ASP A 105 -0.34 -8.91 4.60
CA ASP A 105 -1.01 -7.61 4.74
C ASP A 105 -1.85 -7.25 3.52
N VAL A 106 -1.78 -8.02 2.42
CA VAL A 106 -2.57 -7.79 1.21
C VAL A 106 -4.08 -7.70 1.50
N PRO A 107 -4.69 -8.61 2.29
CA PRO A 107 -6.13 -8.56 2.57
C PRO A 107 -6.55 -7.31 3.34
N LEU A 108 -5.64 -6.74 4.14
CA LEU A 108 -5.83 -5.53 4.92
C LEU A 108 -5.75 -4.29 4.03
N VAL A 109 -4.68 -4.17 3.22
CA VAL A 109 -4.51 -3.04 2.29
C VAL A 109 -5.64 -2.99 1.27
N LYS A 110 -6.05 -4.13 0.71
CA LYS A 110 -7.19 -4.19 -0.22
C LYS A 110 -8.49 -3.72 0.44
N ALA A 111 -8.77 -4.16 1.67
CA ALA A 111 -9.98 -3.79 2.38
C ALA A 111 -10.03 -2.28 2.65
N PHE A 112 -8.88 -1.66 2.95
CA PHE A 112 -8.79 -0.20 3.11
C PHE A 112 -9.08 0.55 1.80
N LEU A 113 -8.48 0.12 0.69
CA LEU A 113 -8.67 0.76 -0.62
C LEU A 113 -10.08 0.56 -1.21
N ALA A 114 -10.75 -0.55 -0.89
CA ALA A 114 -12.09 -0.86 -1.41
C ALA A 114 -13.24 -0.12 -0.71
N GLY A 115 -12.98 0.68 0.33
CA GLY A 115 -14.05 1.36 1.07
C GLY A 115 -13.56 2.24 2.22
N SER A 116 -13.16 3.47 1.86
CA SER A 116 -13.38 4.68 2.65
C SER A 116 -14.58 5.42 2.08
#